data_AF-A0A553FWS8-F1
#
_entry.id   AF-A0A553FWS8-F1
#
_cell.length_a   1.000
_cell.length_b   1.000
_cell.length_c   1.000
_cell.angle_alpha   90.00
_cell.angle_beta   90.00
_cell.angle_gamma   90.00
#
_symmetry.space_group_name_H-M   'P 1'
#
loop_
_entity.id
_entity.type
_entity.pdbx_description
1 polymer ?
#
loop_
_entity_poly.entity_id
_entity_poly.type
_entity_poly.pdbx_seq_one_letter_code
_entity_poly.pdbx_strand_id
1 'polypeptide(L)'
;MENNFKALMMLLTILLTGLSAGLFYAWSISVIPGIKRIPDKSYLEAIQEINRSILNPWFFILFFGAALMMVYSAYLQFKTNAYLSFWISLCAAVIYLVGTVGITAFGNVPLNQMLDQVQLNILNTGDLQLTRQAYEGQWNRLHTIRTFFSVVSFLLLTVRYNGHQTATDLL
;
A
#
# COMPACT_ATOMS: atom_id res chain seq x y z
N MET A 1 -3.40 24.91 20.83
CA MET A 1 -3.22 24.86 19.36
C MET A 1 -2.30 23.73 18.92
N GLU A 2 -1.11 23.59 19.52
CA GLU A 2 -0.13 22.55 19.15
C GLU A 2 -0.65 21.09 19.26
N ASN A 3 -1.45 20.78 20.29
CA ASN A 3 -2.04 19.44 20.43
C ASN A 3 -3.10 19.13 19.35
N ASN A 4 -3.90 20.11 18.94
CA ASN A 4 -4.90 19.93 17.88
C ASN A 4 -4.22 19.70 16.52
N PHE A 5 -3.10 20.39 16.26
CA PHE A 5 -2.32 20.18 15.05
C PHE A 5 -1.73 18.76 14.97
N LYS A 6 -1.11 18.27 16.06
CA LYS A 6 -0.59 16.89 16.12
C LYS A 6 -1.68 15.84 15.93
N ALA A 7 -2.83 16.03 16.57
CA ALA A 7 -3.97 15.13 16.42
C ALA A 7 -4.46 15.10 14.96
N LEU A 8 -4.57 16.26 14.30
CA LEU A 8 -4.92 16.36 12.88
C LEU A 8 -3.91 15.64 11.98
N MET A 9 -2.60 15.83 12.22
CA MET A 9 -1.56 15.14 11.44
C MET A 9 -1.63 13.61 11.62
N MET A 10 -1.88 13.13 12.84
CA MET A 10 -2.06 11.71 13.10
C MET A 10 -3.30 11.16 12.39
N LEU A 11 -4.42 11.90 12.43
CA LEU A 11 -5.64 11.52 11.72
C LEU A 11 -5.42 11.43 10.20
N LEU A 12 -4.75 12.42 9.60
CA LEU A 12 -4.39 12.38 8.18
C LEU A 12 -3.46 11.22 7.86
N THR A 13 -2.50 10.93 8.74
CA THR A 13 -1.59 9.78 8.61
C THR A 13 -2.38 8.47 8.59
N ILE A 14 -3.30 8.29 9.54
CA ILE A 14 -4.17 7.11 9.65
C ILE A 14 -5.05 6.99 8.41
N LEU A 15 -5.65 8.09 7.95
CA LEU A 15 -6.51 8.13 6.77
C LEU A 15 -5.75 7.66 5.52
N LEU A 16 -4.60 8.26 5.21
CA LEU A 16 -3.82 7.90 4.00
C LEU A 16 -3.31 6.45 4.06
N THR A 17 -2.84 6.01 5.24
CA THR A 17 -2.38 4.63 5.43
C THR A 17 -3.53 3.64 5.31
N GLY A 18 -4.70 3.97 5.89
CA GLY A 18 -5.91 3.16 5.83
C GLY A 18 -6.49 3.04 4.44
N LEU A 19 -6.52 4.13 3.66
CA LEU A 19 -6.93 4.08 2.27
C LEU A 19 -5.95 3.26 1.40
N SER A 20 -4.64 3.35 1.67
CA SER A 20 -3.64 2.51 1.00
C SER A 20 -3.83 1.02 1.34
N ALA A 21 -4.02 0.70 2.62
CA ALA A 21 -4.30 -0.67 3.06
C ALA A 21 -5.62 -1.20 2.47
N GLY A 22 -6.66 -0.37 2.45
CA GLY A 22 -7.96 -0.67 1.87
C GLY A 22 -7.88 -0.94 0.37
N LEU A 23 -7.10 -0.14 -0.38
CA LEU A 23 -6.86 -0.36 -1.80
C LEU A 23 -6.25 -1.74 -2.07
N PHE A 24 -5.18 -2.11 -1.35
CA PHE A 24 -4.55 -3.42 -1.52
C PHE A 24 -5.43 -4.57 -1.04
N TYR A 25 -6.15 -4.38 0.05
CA TYR A 25 -7.09 -5.37 0.55
C TYR A 25 -8.23 -5.62 -0.44
N ALA A 26 -8.85 -4.57 -0.99
CA ALA A 26 -9.90 -4.67 -1.99
C ALA A 26 -9.43 -5.43 -3.24
N TRP A 27 -8.17 -5.24 -3.65
CA TRP A 27 -7.56 -6.04 -4.71
C TRP A 27 -7.48 -7.51 -4.35
N SER A 28 -7.01 -7.82 -3.15
CA SER A 28 -6.85 -9.20 -2.67
C SER A 28 -8.17 -9.97 -2.61
N ILE A 29 -9.27 -9.32 -2.20
CA ILE A 29 -10.55 -9.99 -1.96
C ILE A 29 -11.56 -9.88 -3.11
N SER A 30 -11.39 -8.93 -4.03
CA SER A 30 -12.36 -8.66 -5.10
C SER A 30 -11.70 -8.66 -6.48
N VAL A 31 -10.73 -7.76 -6.72
CA VAL A 31 -10.15 -7.58 -8.06
C VAL A 31 -9.42 -8.83 -8.53
N ILE A 32 -8.48 -9.35 -7.74
CA ILE A 32 -7.68 -10.53 -8.10
C ILE A 32 -8.58 -11.77 -8.29
N PRO A 33 -9.50 -12.12 -7.37
CA PRO A 33 -10.45 -13.21 -7.60
C PRO A 33 -11.34 -13.02 -8.83
N GLY A 34 -11.72 -11.78 -9.14
CA GLY A 34 -12.55 -11.45 -10.31
C GLY A 34 -11.79 -11.67 -11.62
N ILE A 35 -10.62 -11.03 -11.78
CA ILE A 35 -9.82 -11.15 -13.01
C ILE A 35 -9.26 -12.56 -13.19
N LYS A 36 -9.07 -13.35 -12.12
CA LYS A 36 -8.65 -14.75 -12.25
C LYS A 36 -9.57 -15.59 -13.12
N ARG A 37 -10.85 -15.22 -13.22
CA ARG A 37 -11.90 -15.98 -13.92
C ARG A 37 -11.98 -15.71 -15.42
N ILE A 38 -11.25 -14.71 -15.93
CA ILE A 38 -11.32 -14.33 -17.34
C ILE A 38 -10.20 -15.03 -18.15
N PRO A 39 -10.36 -15.16 -19.48
CA PRO A 39 -9.35 -15.77 -20.35
C PRO A 39 -8.00 -15.06 -20.29
N ASP A 40 -6.91 -15.78 -20.58
CA ASP A 40 -5.53 -15.30 -20.39
C ASP A 40 -5.23 -13.98 -21.12
N LYS A 41 -5.70 -13.85 -22.37
CA LYS A 41 -5.55 -12.61 -23.13
C LYS A 41 -6.21 -11.43 -22.42
N SER A 42 -7.47 -11.58 -22.02
CA SER A 42 -8.23 -10.55 -21.32
C SER A 42 -7.65 -10.23 -19.94
N TYR A 43 -7.11 -11.23 -19.23
CA TYR A 43 -6.38 -11.02 -17.98
C TYR A 43 -5.17 -10.11 -18.19
N LEU A 44 -4.32 -10.43 -19.17
CA LEU A 44 -3.09 -9.69 -19.44
C LEU A 44 -3.38 -8.27 -19.94
N GLU A 45 -4.37 -8.11 -20.82
CA GLU A 45 -4.85 -6.80 -21.30
C GLU A 45 -5.35 -5.94 -20.12
N ALA A 46 -6.21 -6.51 -19.27
CA ALA A 46 -6.74 -5.80 -18.11
C ALA A 46 -5.62 -5.37 -17.15
N ILE A 47 -4.66 -6.26 -16.87
CA ILE A 47 -3.52 -5.93 -16.00
C ILE A 47 -2.64 -4.84 -16.61
N GLN A 48 -2.34 -4.87 -17.92
CA GLN A 48 -1.57 -3.80 -18.58
C GLN A 48 -2.26 -2.44 -18.41
N GLU A 49 -3.56 -2.37 -18.71
CA GLU A 49 -4.33 -1.12 -18.59
C GLU A 49 -4.44 -0.62 -17.15
N ILE A 50 -4.64 -1.52 -16.19
CA ILE A 50 -4.69 -1.16 -14.77
C ILE A 50 -3.32 -0.66 -14.28
N ASN A 51 -2.22 -1.32 -14.68
CA ASN A 51 -0.87 -0.92 -14.33
C ASN A 51 -0.49 0.45 -14.89
N ARG A 52 -1.01 0.82 -16.07
CA ARG A 52 -0.85 2.17 -16.63
C ARG A 52 -1.71 3.18 -15.87
N SER A 53 -2.97 2.85 -15.63
CA SER A 53 -3.96 3.74 -15.02
C SER A 53 -3.68 4.08 -13.56
N ILE A 54 -3.05 3.17 -12.81
CA ILE A 54 -2.70 3.42 -11.40
C ILE A 54 -1.58 4.46 -11.23
N LEU A 55 -0.80 4.75 -12.29
CA LEU A 55 0.24 5.78 -12.28
C LEU A 55 -0.38 7.18 -12.45
N ASN A 56 -1.17 7.58 -11.48
CA ASN A 56 -1.84 8.88 -11.44
C ASN A 56 -1.54 9.64 -10.14
N PRO A 57 -1.66 10.99 -10.13
CA PRO A 57 -1.31 11.80 -8.97
C PRO A 57 -2.02 11.40 -7.67
N TRP A 58 -3.27 10.94 -7.75
CA TRP A 58 -4.05 10.55 -6.58
C TRP A 58 -3.47 9.31 -5.90
N PHE A 59 -3.06 8.31 -6.68
CA PHE A 59 -2.34 7.15 -6.13
C PHE A 59 -1.01 7.57 -5.51
N PHE A 60 -0.24 8.44 -6.16
CA PHE A 60 1.04 8.91 -5.61
C PHE A 60 0.87 9.65 -4.27
N ILE A 61 -0.12 10.56 -4.18
CA ILE A 61 -0.46 11.28 -2.95
C ILE A 61 -0.85 10.31 -1.84
N LEU A 62 -1.74 9.35 -2.16
CA LEU A 62 -2.18 8.33 -1.23
C LEU A 62 -0.99 7.50 -0.70
N PHE A 63 -0.20 6.96 -1.62
CA PHE A 63 0.78 5.93 -1.35
C PHE A 63 2.04 6.50 -0.69
N PHE A 64 2.62 7.57 -1.25
CA PHE A 64 3.82 8.21 -0.70
C PHE A 64 3.48 9.24 0.37
N GLY A 65 2.32 9.91 0.28
CA GLY A 65 1.87 10.82 1.33
C GLY A 65 1.65 10.09 2.66
N ALA A 66 1.17 8.84 2.65
CA ALA A 66 1.10 8.02 3.86
C ALA A 66 2.48 7.88 4.53
N ALA A 67 3.51 7.51 3.76
CA ALA A 67 4.87 7.35 4.28
C ALA A 67 5.45 8.66 4.83
N LEU A 68 5.31 9.77 4.09
CA LEU A 68 5.77 11.08 4.52
C LEU A 68 5.06 11.54 5.81
N MET A 69 3.74 11.35 5.89
CA MET A 69 2.95 11.73 7.06
C MET A 69 3.28 10.88 8.29
N MET A 70 3.62 9.60 8.13
CA MET A 70 4.10 8.76 9.23
C MET A 70 5.42 9.27 9.81
N VAL A 71 6.40 9.59 8.94
CA VAL A 71 7.69 10.15 9.36
C VAL A 71 7.51 11.52 10.03
N TYR A 72 6.65 12.37 9.47
CA TYR A 72 6.38 13.69 10.03
C TYR A 72 5.67 13.60 11.39
N SER A 73 4.69 12.71 11.53
CA SER A 73 4.02 12.45 12.81
C SER A 73 4.98 11.94 13.88
N ALA A 74 5.92 11.05 13.52
CA ALA A 74 6.97 10.60 14.43
C ALA A 74 7.83 11.80 14.88
N TYR A 75 8.31 12.62 13.95
CA TYR A 75 9.11 13.82 14.26
C TYR A 75 8.41 14.76 15.24
N LEU A 76 7.11 15.04 15.04
CA LEU A 76 6.34 15.90 15.94
C LEU A 76 6.24 15.31 17.36
N GLN A 77 6.10 14.00 17.48
CA GLN A 77 6.00 13.33 18.78
C GLN A 77 7.34 13.26 19.51
N PHE A 78 8.44 13.15 18.77
CA PHE A 78 9.79 13.28 19.31
C PHE A 78 10.02 14.66 19.94
N LYS A 79 9.62 15.73 19.24
CA LYS A 79 9.75 17.12 19.74
C LYS A 79 9.04 17.38 21.06
N THR A 80 7.97 16.63 21.35
CA THR A 80 7.20 16.79 22.59
C THR A 80 7.46 15.68 23.60
N ASN A 81 8.57 14.94 23.48
CA ASN A 81 8.99 13.87 24.38
C ASN A 81 7.95 12.73 24.54
N ALA A 82 7.05 12.56 23.57
CA ALA A 82 6.06 11.49 23.56
C ALA A 82 6.67 10.20 23.01
N TYR A 83 7.69 9.66 23.69
CA TYR A 83 8.59 8.65 23.14
C TYR A 83 7.91 7.35 22.71
N LEU A 84 6.96 6.82 23.49
CA LEU A 84 6.20 5.63 23.09
C LEU A 84 5.48 5.84 21.76
N SER A 85 4.89 7.03 21.63
CA SER A 85 4.18 7.49 20.45
C SER A 85 5.13 7.55 19.25
N PHE A 86 6.27 8.22 19.44
CA PHE A 86 7.31 8.37 18.44
C PHE A 86 7.77 7.01 17.90
N TRP A 87 8.10 6.08 18.78
CA TRP A 87 8.57 4.75 18.38
C TRP A 87 7.51 3.96 17.61
N ILE A 88 6.24 4.05 18.00
CA ILE A 88 5.16 3.37 17.26
C ILE A 88 4.98 3.98 15.85
N SER A 89 4.95 5.30 15.73
CA SER A 89 4.85 5.98 14.42
C SER A 89 6.07 5.69 13.53
N LEU A 90 7.27 5.65 14.11
CA LEU A 90 8.49 5.31 13.38
C LEU A 90 8.49 3.84 12.91
N CYS A 91 8.10 2.91 13.79
CA CYS A 91 7.95 1.50 13.43
C CYS A 91 6.93 1.31 12.30
N ALA A 92 5.77 1.96 12.38
CA ALA A 92 4.78 1.94 11.30
C ALA A 92 5.35 2.49 9.99
N ALA A 93 6.12 3.58 10.04
CA ALA A 93 6.77 4.14 8.86
C ALA A 93 7.76 3.15 8.22
N VAL A 94 8.60 2.50 9.02
CA VAL A 94 9.59 1.51 8.55
C VAL A 94 8.90 0.29 7.94
N ILE A 95 7.90 -0.25 8.63
CA ILE A 95 7.09 -1.40 8.16
C ILE A 95 6.44 -1.06 6.81
N TYR A 96 5.85 0.11 6.68
CA TYR A 96 5.21 0.54 5.43
C TYR A 96 6.24 0.79 4.32
N LEU A 97 7.34 1.50 4.61
CA LEU A 97 8.38 1.81 3.62
C LEU A 97 9.06 0.56 3.09
N VAL A 98 9.43 -0.38 3.96
CA VAL A 98 10.13 -1.60 3.54
C VAL A 98 9.13 -2.61 2.95
N GLY A 99 8.06 -2.90 3.68
CA GLY A 99 7.14 -3.98 3.37
C GLY A 99 6.10 -3.64 2.31
N THR A 100 5.75 -2.37 2.14
CA THR A 100 4.77 -1.93 1.15
C THR A 100 5.43 -1.21 -0.02
N VAL A 101 6.15 -0.12 0.27
CA VAL A 101 6.79 0.71 -0.77
C VAL A 101 7.94 -0.05 -1.42
N GLY A 102 8.82 -0.66 -0.63
CA GLY A 102 9.96 -1.44 -1.12
C GLY A 102 9.53 -2.63 -1.97
N ILE A 103 8.58 -3.44 -1.49
CA ILE A 103 8.02 -4.57 -2.26
C ILE A 103 7.37 -4.09 -3.57
N THR A 104 6.71 -2.93 -3.54
CA THR A 104 6.14 -2.35 -4.75
C THR A 104 7.23 -1.92 -5.73
N ALA A 105 8.20 -1.13 -5.28
CA ALA A 105 9.24 -0.54 -6.13
C ALA A 105 10.22 -1.57 -6.70
N PHE A 106 10.61 -2.58 -5.91
CA PHE A 106 11.62 -3.56 -6.30
C PHE A 106 11.03 -4.90 -6.77
N GLY A 107 9.71 -5.09 -6.64
CA GLY A 107 9.02 -6.32 -7.01
C GLY A 107 7.90 -6.09 -8.01
N ASN A 108 6.79 -5.50 -7.56
CA ASN A 108 5.61 -5.35 -8.42
C ASN A 108 5.86 -4.44 -9.63
N VAL A 109 6.54 -3.31 -9.46
CA VAL A 109 6.81 -2.36 -10.55
C VAL A 109 7.67 -2.98 -11.66
N PRO A 110 8.79 -3.66 -11.38
CA PRO A 110 9.55 -4.38 -12.41
C PRO A 110 8.70 -5.40 -13.17
N LEU A 111 7.89 -6.21 -12.47
CA LEU A 111 7.00 -7.17 -13.11
C LEU A 111 5.97 -6.47 -14.02
N ASN A 112 5.40 -5.35 -13.55
CA ASN A 112 4.47 -4.56 -14.34
C ASN A 112 5.12 -4.03 -15.62
N GLN A 113 6.35 -3.51 -15.53
CA GLN A 113 7.10 -2.99 -16.67
C GLN A 113 7.47 -4.09 -17.67
N MET A 114 7.85 -5.28 -17.20
CA MET A 114 8.10 -6.44 -18.07
C MET A 114 6.84 -6.84 -18.83
N LEU A 115 5.69 -6.93 -18.14
CA LEU A 115 4.43 -7.27 -18.78
C LEU A 115 3.96 -6.18 -19.75
N ASP A 116 4.19 -4.90 -19.45
CA ASP A 116 3.79 -3.77 -20.29
C ASP A 116 4.45 -3.79 -21.68
N GLN A 117 5.64 -4.40 -21.79
CA GLN A 117 6.39 -4.54 -23.04
C GLN A 117 5.88 -5.68 -23.93
N VAL A 118 5.00 -6.55 -23.42
CA VAL A 118 4.49 -7.71 -24.17
C VAL A 118 3.40 -7.28 -25.17
N GLN A 119 3.59 -7.61 -26.44
CA GLN A 119 2.60 -7.40 -27.50
C GLN A 119 1.61 -8.57 -27.57
N LEU A 120 0.48 -8.45 -26.88
CA LEU A 120 -0.49 -9.56 -26.71
C LEU A 120 -1.22 -9.97 -28.00
N ASN A 121 -1.25 -9.11 -29.01
CA ASN A 121 -1.95 -9.34 -30.29
C ASN A 121 -1.21 -10.31 -31.23
N ILE A 122 0.10 -10.50 -31.04
CA ILE A 122 0.92 -11.39 -31.87
C ILE A 122 1.15 -12.77 -31.24
N LEU A 123 0.75 -12.95 -29.98
CA LEU A 123 0.93 -14.21 -29.26
C LEU A 123 -0.16 -15.22 -29.60
N ASN A 124 0.22 -16.50 -29.69
CA ASN A 124 -0.75 -17.60 -29.75
C ASN A 124 -1.29 -17.92 -28.33
N THR A 125 -2.28 -18.81 -28.26
CA THR A 125 -2.93 -19.19 -26.99
C THR A 125 -1.95 -19.79 -25.96
N GLY A 126 -0.97 -20.58 -26.40
CA GLY A 126 0.03 -21.17 -25.50
C GLY A 126 0.98 -20.14 -24.90
N ASP A 127 1.44 -19.19 -25.71
CA ASP A 127 2.35 -18.12 -25.26
C ASP A 127 1.64 -17.15 -24.29
N LEU A 128 0.35 -16.88 -24.50
CA LEU A 128 -0.47 -16.10 -23.57
C LEU A 128 -0.57 -16.80 -22.21
N GLN A 129 -0.82 -18.10 -22.21
CA GLN A 129 -0.90 -18.90 -20.99
C GLN A 129 0.43 -18.89 -20.22
N LEU A 130 1.56 -19.10 -20.91
CA LEU A 130 2.89 -19.06 -20.30
C LEU A 130 3.22 -17.68 -19.73
N THR A 131 2.89 -16.61 -20.47
CA THR A 131 3.09 -15.23 -20.01
C THR A 131 2.31 -14.96 -18.72
N ARG A 132 1.05 -15.38 -18.67
CA ARG A 132 0.22 -15.27 -17.47
C ARG A 132 0.79 -16.06 -16.29
N GLN A 133 1.19 -17.31 -16.51
CA GLN A 133 1.77 -18.15 -15.45
C GLN A 133 3.04 -17.55 -14.85
N ALA A 134 3.90 -16.95 -15.69
CA ALA A 134 5.13 -16.29 -15.25
C ALA A 134 4.85 -15.03 -14.41
N TYR A 135 3.78 -14.29 -14.72
CA TYR A 135 3.45 -13.04 -14.06
C TYR A 135 2.56 -13.23 -12.81
N GLU A 136 1.44 -13.92 -12.96
CA GLU A 136 0.32 -13.89 -12.01
C GLU A 136 0.72 -14.38 -10.62
N GLY A 137 1.40 -15.52 -10.53
CA GLY A 137 1.76 -16.14 -9.25
C GLY A 137 2.71 -15.25 -8.43
N GLN A 138 3.77 -14.76 -9.08
CA GLN A 138 4.77 -13.92 -8.43
C GLN A 138 4.18 -12.56 -8.04
N TRP A 139 3.43 -11.92 -8.94
CA TRP A 139 2.81 -10.64 -8.67
C TRP A 139 1.82 -10.71 -7.51
N ASN A 140 0.97 -11.74 -7.49
CA ASN A 140 0.00 -11.95 -6.41
C ASN A 140 0.68 -12.19 -5.05
N ARG A 141 1.78 -12.96 -5.01
CA ARG A 141 2.55 -13.18 -3.78
C ARG A 141 3.09 -11.86 -3.22
N LEU A 142 3.70 -11.04 -4.07
CA LEU A 142 4.21 -9.73 -3.68
C LEU A 142 3.07 -8.79 -3.25
N HIS A 143 1.92 -8.87 -3.95
CA HIS A 143 0.73 -8.11 -3.59
C HIS A 143 0.22 -8.48 -2.18
N THR A 144 0.14 -9.77 -1.84
CA THR A 144 -0.25 -10.21 -0.50
C THR A 144 0.71 -9.69 0.56
N ILE A 145 2.02 -9.74 0.30
CA ILE A 145 3.05 -9.23 1.23
C ILE A 145 2.85 -7.74 1.49
N ARG A 146 2.77 -6.90 0.43
CA ARG A 146 2.56 -5.45 0.62
C ARG A 146 1.23 -5.13 1.28
N THR A 147 0.19 -5.91 1.02
CA THR A 147 -1.12 -5.77 1.68
C THR A 147 -0.96 -5.97 3.17
N PHE A 148 -0.34 -7.07 3.59
CA PHE A 148 -0.10 -7.38 5.01
C PHE A 148 0.65 -6.25 5.73
N PHE A 149 1.77 -5.79 5.17
CA PHE A 149 2.57 -4.73 5.78
C PHE A 149 1.82 -3.38 5.86
N SER A 150 1.02 -3.04 4.85
CA SER A 150 0.18 -1.83 4.88
C SER A 150 -0.89 -1.91 5.97
N VAL A 151 -1.54 -3.07 6.14
CA VAL A 151 -2.55 -3.30 7.18
C VAL A 151 -1.93 -3.24 8.58
N VAL A 152 -0.77 -3.89 8.79
CA VAL A 152 -0.05 -3.82 10.08
C VAL A 152 0.31 -2.39 10.43
N SER A 153 0.81 -1.61 9.47
CA SER A 153 1.14 -0.19 9.68
C SER A 153 -0.10 0.62 10.08
N PHE A 154 -1.21 0.40 9.39
CA PHE A 154 -2.49 1.04 9.70
C PHE A 154 -3.00 0.68 11.11
N LEU A 155 -2.93 -0.60 11.50
CA LEU A 155 -3.34 -1.07 12.82
C LEU A 155 -2.50 -0.44 13.94
N LEU A 156 -1.18 -0.40 13.79
CA LEU A 156 -0.27 0.22 14.77
C LEU A 156 -0.64 1.69 15.03
N LEU A 157 -0.86 2.46 13.97
CA LEU A 157 -1.24 3.87 14.08
C LEU A 157 -2.61 4.05 14.75
N THR A 158 -3.57 3.19 14.41
CA THR A 158 -4.95 3.25 14.92
C THR A 158 -5.01 2.92 16.41
N VAL A 159 -4.36 1.83 16.82
CA VAL A 159 -4.23 1.45 18.25
C VAL A 159 -3.55 2.57 19.04
N ARG A 160 -2.50 3.17 18.48
CA ARG A 160 -1.79 4.26 19.14
C ARG A 160 -2.67 5.49 19.34
N TYR A 161 -3.45 5.87 18.34
CA TYR A 161 -4.35 7.02 18.41
C TYR A 161 -5.41 6.84 19.50
N ASN A 162 -6.07 5.68 19.53
CA ASN A 162 -7.08 5.37 20.55
C ASN A 162 -6.47 5.37 21.97
N GLY A 163 -5.31 4.73 22.16
CA GLY A 163 -4.64 4.73 23.46
C GLY A 163 -4.18 6.12 23.95
N HIS A 164 -3.97 7.09 23.04
CA HIS A 164 -3.72 8.48 23.45
C HIS A 164 -4.99 9.14 23.97
N GLN A 165 -6.12 8.99 23.28
CA GLN A 165 -7.38 9.63 23.68
C GLN A 165 -7.83 9.15 25.05
N THR A 166 -7.86 7.83 25.27
CA THR A 166 -8.28 7.25 26.56
C THR A 166 -7.44 7.74 27.74
N ALA A 167 -6.14 7.93 27.56
CA ALA A 167 -5.27 8.48 28.61
C ALA A 167 -5.51 9.98 28.88
N THR A 168 -6.02 10.71 27.89
CA THR A 168 -6.33 12.15 28.02
C THR A 168 -7.70 12.36 28.67
N ASP A 169 -8.64 11.44 28.44
CA ASP A 169 -10.01 11.50 28.99
C ASP A 169 -10.10 11.07 30.47
N LEU A 170 -9.05 10.42 31.00
CA LEU A 170 -8.95 9.94 32.39
C LEU A 170 -8.25 10.94 33.35
N LEU A 171 -7.82 12.10 32.85
CA LEU A 171 -7.13 13.17 33.58
C LEU A 171 -7.98 14.44 33.60
#